data_AF-A0A1Q5TCW1-F1
#
_entry.id   AF-A0A1Q5TCW1-F1
#
_cell.length_a   1.000
_cell.length_b   1.000
_cell.length_c   1.000
_cell.angle_alpha   90.00
_cell.angle_beta   90.00
_cell.angle_gamma   90.00
#
_symmetry.space_group_name_H-M   'P 1'
#
loop_
_entity.id
_entity.type
_entity.pdbx_description
1 polymer ?
#
loop_
_entity_poly.entity_id
_entity_poly.type
_entity_poly.pdbx_seq_one_letter_code
_entity_poly.pdbx_strand_id
1 'polypeptide(L)'
;MHALNDTPSKYAQQSIKEYLRLQGSTIRVLNGLLRDPAAAKSAVLIVGSLRAIEAIEGNIEAVAAHTKGLDVLIQLNGGLEVLDHMVLSKIYHGDIMRAALTNTRPALPLIASWRNEILQEMKVFYSNSNFMAHLDERFKENASRLSLLGTSFFAAPWYQGLEDSMKKLLHMFQRSIQYYEVACLRPSIIVRTDNDLFVLLEHQLISIRYAPNPSASSMVSSLLNEPLRITLFIYLNMCVWTFQVFPVMQYMVNPLRQNLLSAVPIPTLTHIKHKAPDVLFWMLFIGSMASRGHDGHWWFVAQLVELTLHLGIHDWGAAREILGGFFYTDQSGQLGGEELWEQVIRLEQLRLRSTSNAEYGLRSSQNDVH
;
A
#
# COMPACT_ATOMS: atom_id res chain seq x y z
N MET A 1 -15.53 36.06 1.93
CA MET A 1 -16.95 35.82 2.26
C MET A 1 -17.60 35.19 1.04
N HIS A 2 -17.73 33.86 1.04
CA HIS A 2 -18.76 33.08 0.34
C HIS A 2 -18.50 31.62 0.71
N ALA A 3 -19.21 31.17 1.74
CA ALA A 3 -19.32 29.78 2.10
C ALA A 3 -19.95 29.04 0.91
N LEU A 4 -19.20 28.12 0.32
CA LEU A 4 -19.75 27.13 -0.59
C LEU A 4 -20.60 26.19 0.28
N ASN A 5 -21.92 26.25 0.09
CA ASN A 5 -22.85 25.30 0.65
C ASN A 5 -22.56 23.92 0.06
N ASP A 6 -21.72 23.14 0.74
CA ASP A 6 -21.53 21.70 0.51
C ASP A 6 -22.79 20.95 0.92
N THR A 7 -23.83 21.09 0.09
CA THR A 7 -25.00 20.23 0.20
C THR A 7 -24.61 18.93 -0.50
N PRO A 8 -24.52 17.78 0.21
CA PRO A 8 -24.13 16.52 -0.42
C PRO A 8 -25.08 16.23 -1.58
N SER A 9 -24.55 15.76 -2.71
CA SER A 9 -25.38 15.48 -3.89
C SER A 9 -26.56 14.57 -3.51
N LYS A 10 -27.71 14.69 -4.19
CA LYS A 10 -28.88 13.84 -3.89
C LYS A 10 -28.53 12.34 -3.90
N TYR A 11 -27.58 11.92 -4.72
CA TYR A 11 -27.03 10.57 -4.73
C TYR A 11 -26.23 10.25 -3.47
N ALA A 12 -25.37 11.16 -3.00
CA ALA A 12 -24.63 10.98 -1.75
C ALA A 12 -25.57 10.90 -0.53
N GLN A 13 -26.59 11.75 -0.46
CA GLN A 13 -27.59 11.69 0.62
C GLN A 13 -28.37 10.37 0.62
N GLN A 14 -28.74 9.87 -0.56
CA GLN A 14 -29.42 8.58 -0.70
C GLN A 14 -28.51 7.42 -0.34
N SER A 15 -27.24 7.42 -0.77
CA SER A 15 -26.26 6.39 -0.40
C SER A 15 -25.99 6.37 1.10
N ILE A 16 -25.86 7.54 1.74
CA ILE A 16 -25.70 7.65 3.20
C ILE A 16 -26.93 7.07 3.92
N LYS A 17 -28.14 7.39 3.46
CA LYS A 17 -29.38 6.85 4.03
C LYS A 17 -29.46 5.33 3.91
N GLU A 18 -29.10 4.78 2.75
CA GLU A 18 -29.06 3.34 2.52
C GLU A 18 -27.98 2.65 3.37
N TYR A 19 -26.80 3.25 3.49
CA TYR A 19 -25.73 2.77 4.37
C TYR A 19 -26.19 2.68 5.83
N LEU A 20 -26.78 3.75 6.38
CA LEU A 20 -27.29 3.76 7.75
C LEU A 20 -28.41 2.73 7.96
N ARG A 21 -29.28 2.54 6.96
CA ARG A 21 -30.33 1.51 6.99
C ARG A 21 -29.73 0.11 7.06
N LEU A 22 -28.76 -0.18 6.19
CA LEU A 22 -28.06 -1.47 6.15
C LEU A 22 -27.32 -1.73 7.46
N GLN A 23 -26.61 -0.73 8.00
CA GLN A 23 -25.90 -0.83 9.27
C GLN A 23 -26.88 -1.13 10.42
N GLY A 24 -28.00 -0.42 10.50
CA GLY A 24 -29.05 -0.67 11.50
C GLY A 24 -29.69 -2.05 11.37
N SER A 25 -29.93 -2.52 10.15
CA SER A 25 -30.41 -3.88 9.89
C SER A 25 -29.40 -4.95 10.32
N THR A 26 -28.12 -4.76 10.02
CA THR A 26 -27.04 -5.67 10.45
C THR A 26 -26.96 -5.77 11.97
N ILE A 27 -26.99 -4.65 12.69
CA ILE A 27 -26.98 -4.64 14.17
C ILE A 27 -28.20 -5.36 14.73
N ARG A 28 -29.38 -5.17 14.12
CA ARG A 28 -30.60 -5.86 14.54
C ARG A 28 -30.51 -7.38 14.36
N VAL A 29 -30.01 -7.83 13.21
CA VAL A 29 -29.76 -9.26 12.94
C VAL A 29 -28.77 -9.81 13.94
N LEU A 30 -27.66 -9.09 14.19
CA LEU A 30 -26.64 -9.49 15.16
C LEU A 30 -27.23 -9.68 16.56
N ASN A 31 -28.03 -8.73 17.04
CA ASN A 31 -28.71 -8.85 18.35
C ASN A 31 -29.66 -10.06 18.43
N GLY A 32 -30.23 -10.49 17.30
CA GLY A 32 -31.00 -11.73 17.20
C GLY A 32 -30.11 -12.97 17.29
N LEU A 33 -29.00 -12.98 16.54
CA LEU A 33 -28.04 -14.09 16.53
C LEU A 33 -27.37 -14.28 17.89
N LEU A 34 -27.08 -13.22 18.63
CA LEU A 34 -26.47 -13.31 19.97
C LEU A 34 -27.38 -13.98 21.02
N ARG A 35 -28.66 -14.18 20.73
CA ARG A 35 -29.59 -14.92 21.60
C ARG A 35 -29.56 -16.43 21.38
N ASP A 36 -28.92 -16.89 20.30
CA ASP A 36 -28.80 -18.31 19.94
C ASP A 36 -27.31 -18.74 19.94
N PRO A 37 -26.90 -19.67 20.82
CA PRO A 37 -25.54 -20.20 20.85
C PRO A 37 -25.06 -20.78 19.50
N ALA A 38 -25.98 -21.33 18.69
CA ALA A 38 -25.64 -21.90 17.38
C ALA A 38 -25.26 -20.82 16.35
N ALA A 39 -25.69 -19.58 16.57
CA ALA A 39 -25.42 -18.44 15.70
C ALA A 39 -24.13 -17.67 16.05
N ALA A 40 -23.43 -18.08 17.11
CA ALA A 40 -22.23 -17.40 17.60
C ALA A 40 -21.11 -17.30 16.55
N LYS A 41 -20.90 -18.33 15.70
CA LYS A 41 -19.91 -18.30 14.61
C LYS A 41 -20.28 -17.29 13.51
N SER A 42 -21.56 -17.19 13.17
CA SER A 42 -22.05 -16.19 12.21
C SER A 42 -21.86 -14.77 12.75
N ALA A 43 -22.07 -14.58 14.07
CA ALA A 43 -21.80 -13.30 14.73
C ALA A 43 -20.31 -12.91 14.67
N VAL A 44 -19.39 -13.86 14.86
CA VAL A 44 -17.93 -13.62 14.71
C VAL A 44 -17.61 -13.09 13.32
N LEU A 45 -18.12 -13.73 12.26
CA LEU A 45 -17.87 -13.30 10.89
C LEU A 45 -18.44 -11.90 10.62
N ILE A 46 -19.66 -11.62 11.09
CA ILE A 46 -20.31 -10.31 10.90
C ILE A 46 -19.50 -9.22 11.60
N VAL A 47 -19.17 -9.40 12.88
CA VAL A 47 -18.42 -8.38 13.65
C VAL A 47 -17.00 -8.23 13.11
N GLY A 48 -16.34 -9.32 12.70
CA GLY A 48 -15.03 -9.27 12.06
C GLY A 48 -15.05 -8.49 10.74
N SER A 49 -16.11 -8.66 9.94
CA SER A 49 -16.30 -7.93 8.69
C SER A 49 -16.59 -6.45 8.93
N LEU A 50 -17.45 -6.12 9.91
CA LEU A 50 -17.73 -4.74 10.30
C LEU A 50 -16.46 -4.03 10.75
N ARG A 51 -15.66 -4.66 11.62
CA ARG A 51 -14.36 -4.10 12.04
C ARG A 51 -13.44 -3.82 10.85
N ALA A 52 -13.37 -4.72 9.87
CA ALA A 52 -12.53 -4.52 8.69
C ALA A 52 -13.02 -3.34 7.83
N ILE A 53 -14.34 -3.24 7.60
CA ILE A 53 -14.94 -2.12 6.86
C ILE A 53 -14.66 -0.80 7.58
N GLU A 54 -14.95 -0.72 8.87
CA GLU A 54 -14.72 0.50 9.65
C GLU A 54 -13.22 0.88 9.69
N ALA A 55 -12.31 -0.11 9.63
CA ALA A 55 -10.88 0.16 9.53
C ALA A 55 -10.48 0.73 8.16
N ILE A 56 -11.04 0.19 7.07
CA ILE A 56 -10.82 0.68 5.70
C ILE A 56 -11.39 2.11 5.54
N GLU A 57 -12.53 2.39 6.16
CA GLU A 57 -13.18 3.71 6.19
C GLU A 57 -12.52 4.70 7.18
N GLY A 58 -11.51 4.27 7.94
CA GLY A 58 -10.79 5.14 8.88
C GLY A 58 -11.56 5.49 10.17
N ASN A 59 -12.62 4.75 10.50
CA ASN A 59 -13.43 4.98 11.69
C ASN A 59 -12.81 4.33 12.94
N ILE A 60 -11.84 5.03 13.56
CA ILE A 60 -11.07 4.54 14.71
C ILE A 60 -11.97 4.15 15.90
N GLU A 61 -13.03 4.92 16.18
CA GLU A 61 -13.92 4.66 17.31
C GLU A 61 -14.73 3.36 17.11
N ALA A 62 -15.34 3.19 15.93
CA ALA A 62 -16.09 1.96 15.63
C ALA A 62 -15.17 0.74 15.59
N VAL A 63 -13.95 0.89 15.08
CA VAL A 63 -12.94 -0.18 15.10
C VAL A 63 -12.61 -0.61 16.54
N ALA A 64 -12.44 0.33 17.47
CA ALA A 64 -12.21 0.02 18.88
C ALA A 64 -13.38 -0.75 19.50
N ALA A 65 -14.62 -0.29 19.25
CA ALA A 65 -15.84 -0.94 19.73
C ALA A 65 -16.00 -2.37 19.17
N HIS A 66 -15.83 -2.55 17.85
CA HIS A 66 -15.94 -3.86 17.21
C HIS A 66 -14.78 -4.80 17.57
N THR A 67 -13.58 -4.28 17.82
CA THR A 67 -12.45 -5.11 18.29
C THR A 67 -12.79 -5.73 19.65
N LYS A 68 -13.26 -4.94 20.61
CA LYS A 68 -13.66 -5.45 21.93
C LYS A 68 -14.77 -6.50 21.83
N GLY A 69 -15.78 -6.24 20.99
CA GLY A 69 -16.88 -7.20 20.76
C GLY A 69 -16.40 -8.50 20.10
N LEU A 70 -15.50 -8.39 19.12
CA LEU A 70 -14.95 -9.56 18.42
C LEU A 70 -14.09 -10.42 19.34
N ASP A 71 -13.27 -9.82 20.20
CA ASP A 71 -12.42 -10.56 21.15
C ASP A 71 -13.29 -11.43 22.08
N VAL A 72 -14.38 -10.87 22.61
CA VAL A 72 -15.34 -11.61 23.43
C VAL A 72 -15.97 -12.76 22.62
N LEU A 73 -16.40 -12.51 21.39
CA LEU A 73 -17.01 -13.54 20.54
C LEU A 73 -16.05 -14.67 20.18
N ILE A 74 -14.78 -14.36 19.89
CA ILE A 74 -13.74 -15.38 19.65
C ILE A 74 -13.58 -16.26 20.89
N GLN A 75 -13.48 -15.66 22.09
CA GLN A 75 -13.35 -16.43 23.34
C GLN A 75 -14.57 -17.30 23.62
N LEU A 76 -15.79 -16.77 23.42
CA LEU A 76 -17.03 -17.53 23.59
C LEU A 76 -17.15 -18.72 22.62
N ASN A 77 -16.52 -18.64 21.46
CA ASN A 77 -16.49 -19.74 20.49
C ASN A 77 -15.38 -20.77 20.77
N GLY A 78 -14.50 -20.54 21.76
CA GLY A 78 -13.40 -21.45 22.10
C GLY A 78 -12.03 -21.06 21.52
N GLY A 79 -11.88 -19.82 21.06
CA GLY A 79 -10.63 -19.28 20.51
C GLY A 79 -10.55 -19.31 18.99
N LEU A 80 -9.37 -18.98 18.43
CA LEU A 80 -9.15 -18.93 16.98
C LEU A 80 -9.11 -20.32 16.32
N GLU A 81 -8.58 -21.33 17.01
CA GLU A 81 -8.32 -22.68 16.45
C GLU A 81 -9.58 -23.46 16.03
N VAL A 82 -10.76 -23.02 16.47
CA VAL A 82 -12.05 -23.67 16.21
C VAL A 82 -12.90 -22.94 15.17
N LEU A 83 -12.37 -21.83 14.63
CA LEU A 83 -13.01 -21.05 13.58
C LEU A 83 -12.60 -21.57 12.21
N ASP A 84 -13.54 -21.51 11.26
CA ASP A 84 -13.30 -21.97 9.90
C ASP A 84 -12.33 -21.03 9.16
N HIS A 85 -11.59 -21.57 8.19
CA HIS A 85 -10.56 -20.85 7.43
C HIS A 85 -11.00 -19.49 6.90
N MET A 86 -12.19 -19.42 6.26
CA MET A 86 -12.72 -18.17 5.71
C MET A 86 -13.00 -17.12 6.80
N VAL A 87 -13.46 -17.53 7.98
CA VAL A 87 -13.71 -16.62 9.11
C VAL A 87 -12.38 -16.04 9.59
N LEU A 88 -11.37 -16.90 9.74
CA LEU A 88 -10.02 -16.50 10.13
C LEU A 88 -9.39 -15.54 9.12
N SER A 89 -9.52 -15.79 7.81
CA SER A 89 -9.03 -14.88 6.77
C SER A 89 -9.59 -13.46 6.91
N LYS A 90 -10.89 -13.32 7.21
CA LYS A 90 -11.51 -12.01 7.44
C LYS A 90 -11.07 -11.37 8.75
N ILE A 91 -10.92 -12.17 9.80
CA ILE A 91 -10.39 -11.70 11.08
C ILE A 91 -8.95 -11.21 10.92
N TYR A 92 -8.07 -11.94 10.23
CA TYR A 92 -6.69 -11.52 10.04
C TYR A 92 -6.56 -10.28 9.18
N HIS A 93 -7.26 -10.23 8.04
CA HIS A 93 -7.23 -9.03 7.21
C HIS A 93 -7.77 -7.79 7.95
N GLY A 94 -8.87 -7.94 8.70
CA GLY A 94 -9.38 -6.84 9.54
C GLY A 94 -8.42 -6.43 10.67
N ASP A 95 -7.60 -7.37 11.18
CA ASP A 95 -6.58 -7.09 12.20
C ASP A 95 -5.43 -6.28 11.62
N ILE A 96 -5.00 -6.62 10.41
CA ILE A 96 -3.99 -5.90 9.63
C ILE A 96 -4.48 -4.49 9.30
N MET A 97 -5.71 -4.34 8.81
CA MET A 97 -6.27 -3.01 8.49
C MET A 97 -6.41 -2.14 9.74
N ARG A 98 -6.83 -2.70 10.88
CA ARG A 98 -6.78 -1.98 12.16
C ARG A 98 -5.34 -1.54 12.48
N ALA A 99 -4.39 -2.46 12.40
CA ALA A 99 -2.99 -2.18 12.70
C ALA A 99 -2.40 -1.10 11.77
N ALA A 100 -2.83 -1.04 10.51
CA ALA A 100 -2.46 0.00 9.56
C ALA A 100 -3.06 1.36 9.97
N LEU A 101 -4.36 1.38 10.30
CA LEU A 101 -5.07 2.56 10.76
C LEU A 101 -4.44 3.19 12.02
N THR A 102 -3.99 2.35 12.96
CA THR A 102 -3.41 2.81 14.23
C THR A 102 -1.88 2.84 14.22
N ASN A 103 -1.23 2.54 13.09
CA ASN A 103 0.22 2.37 12.97
C ASN A 103 0.84 1.44 14.04
N THR A 104 0.15 0.36 14.40
CA THR A 104 0.61 -0.65 15.35
C THR A 104 0.93 -1.98 14.65
N ARG A 105 1.30 -3.01 15.42
CA ARG A 105 1.33 -4.39 14.93
C ARG A 105 -0.07 -5.02 15.00
N PRO A 106 -0.34 -6.05 14.19
CA PRO A 106 -1.46 -6.95 14.40
C PRO A 106 -1.44 -7.48 15.84
N ALA A 107 -2.62 -7.58 16.47
CA ALA A 107 -2.77 -8.08 17.83
C ALA A 107 -3.02 -9.59 17.85
N LEU A 108 -3.60 -10.13 16.77
CA LEU A 108 -3.95 -11.54 16.70
C LEU A 108 -2.77 -12.35 16.14
N PRO A 109 -2.36 -13.46 16.80
CA PRO A 109 -1.36 -14.35 16.25
C PRO A 109 -1.94 -15.13 15.06
N LEU A 110 -1.15 -15.26 13.98
CA LEU A 110 -1.45 -16.20 12.92
C LEU A 110 -1.32 -17.64 13.44
N ILE A 111 -2.40 -18.40 13.41
CA ILE A 111 -2.40 -19.80 13.82
C ILE A 111 -1.86 -20.69 12.69
N ALA A 112 -1.17 -21.77 13.09
CA ALA A 112 -0.52 -22.66 12.13
C ALA A 112 -1.53 -23.42 11.26
N SER A 113 -2.69 -23.79 11.81
CA SER A 113 -3.78 -24.48 11.12
C SER A 113 -4.25 -23.69 9.90
N TRP A 114 -4.59 -22.41 10.08
CA TRP A 114 -4.96 -21.49 8.98
C TRP A 114 -3.86 -21.35 7.94
N ARG A 115 -2.61 -21.14 8.37
CA ARG A 115 -1.49 -20.99 7.44
C ARG A 115 -1.29 -22.24 6.57
N ASN A 116 -1.40 -23.42 7.17
CA ASN A 116 -1.24 -24.70 6.47
C ASN A 116 -2.34 -24.96 5.42
N GLU A 117 -3.48 -24.27 5.49
CA GLU A 117 -4.54 -24.35 4.47
C GLU A 117 -4.27 -23.47 3.23
N ILE A 118 -3.25 -22.61 3.26
CA ILE A 118 -2.86 -21.76 2.13
C ILE A 118 -2.11 -22.60 1.09
N LEU A 119 -2.84 -23.11 0.10
CA LEU A 119 -2.39 -24.13 -0.84
C LEU A 119 -1.16 -23.72 -1.67
N GLN A 120 -1.08 -22.45 -2.04
CA GLN A 120 -0.03 -21.94 -2.92
C GLN A 120 1.16 -21.35 -2.17
N GLU A 121 1.15 -21.31 -0.83
CA GLU A 121 2.20 -20.61 -0.05
C GLU A 121 3.60 -21.08 -0.44
N MET A 122 3.83 -22.39 -0.44
CA MET A 122 5.12 -22.98 -0.80
C MET A 122 5.53 -22.67 -2.24
N LYS A 123 4.58 -22.69 -3.18
CA LYS A 123 4.85 -22.43 -4.59
C LYS A 123 5.18 -20.95 -4.81
N VAL A 124 4.46 -20.04 -4.17
CA VAL A 124 4.61 -18.59 -4.36
C VAL A 124 5.81 -18.06 -3.60
N PHE A 125 5.94 -18.32 -2.31
CA PHE A 125 6.96 -17.67 -1.49
C PHE A 125 8.31 -18.36 -1.48
N TYR A 126 8.35 -19.68 -1.67
CA TYR A 126 9.54 -20.47 -1.35
C TYR A 126 10.07 -21.31 -2.52
N SER A 127 9.40 -21.30 -3.68
CA SER A 127 9.83 -22.04 -4.86
C SER A 127 10.32 -21.14 -6.00
N ASN A 128 11.15 -21.69 -6.88
CA ASN A 128 11.63 -21.06 -8.11
C ASN A 128 10.68 -21.30 -9.31
N SER A 129 9.39 -21.51 -9.07
CA SER A 129 8.42 -21.79 -10.13
C SER A 129 8.34 -20.65 -11.15
N ASN A 130 8.50 -20.95 -12.43
CA ASN A 130 8.31 -19.96 -13.50
C ASN A 130 6.81 -19.76 -13.78
N PHE A 131 6.17 -18.77 -13.13
CA PHE A 131 4.75 -18.48 -13.33
C PHE A 131 4.41 -18.07 -14.76
N MET A 132 5.35 -17.41 -15.42
CA MET A 132 5.17 -16.89 -16.77
C MET A 132 5.01 -18.02 -17.79
N ALA A 133 5.38 -19.27 -17.45
CA ALA A 133 5.11 -20.44 -18.27
C ALA A 133 3.61 -20.76 -18.41
N HIS A 134 2.74 -20.18 -17.57
CA HIS A 134 1.28 -20.29 -17.71
C HIS A 134 0.71 -19.32 -18.77
N LEU A 135 1.51 -18.36 -19.24
CA LEU A 135 1.11 -17.40 -20.27
C LEU A 135 1.37 -17.98 -21.66
N ASP A 136 0.39 -17.83 -22.56
CA ASP A 136 0.58 -18.20 -23.97
C ASP A 136 1.22 -17.06 -24.77
N GLU A 137 1.48 -17.31 -26.06
CA GLU A 137 2.18 -16.38 -26.94
C GLU A 137 1.53 -14.99 -27.02
N ARG A 138 0.21 -14.89 -26.81
CA ARG A 138 -0.52 -13.61 -26.78
C ARG A 138 -0.06 -12.68 -25.67
N PHE A 139 0.48 -13.22 -24.57
CA PHE A 139 0.96 -12.46 -23.42
C PHE A 139 2.50 -12.44 -23.33
N LYS A 140 3.20 -12.68 -24.44
CA LYS A 140 4.66 -12.73 -24.48
C LYS A 140 5.31 -11.44 -23.95
N GLU A 141 4.78 -10.27 -24.31
CA GLU A 141 5.29 -8.99 -23.81
C GLU A 141 5.07 -8.83 -22.30
N ASN A 142 3.88 -9.21 -21.80
CA ASN A 142 3.61 -9.25 -20.36
C ASN A 142 4.60 -10.18 -19.65
N ALA A 143 4.82 -11.39 -20.17
CA ALA A 143 5.77 -12.34 -19.60
C ALA A 143 7.19 -11.76 -19.52
N SER A 144 7.66 -11.09 -20.57
CA SER A 144 8.95 -10.40 -20.57
C SER A 144 9.02 -9.30 -19.51
N ARG A 145 8.01 -8.43 -19.41
CA ARG A 145 7.95 -7.36 -18.41
C ARG A 145 7.89 -7.90 -16.98
N LEU A 146 7.09 -8.93 -16.74
CA LEU A 146 6.97 -9.58 -15.41
C LEU A 146 8.26 -10.24 -14.98
N SER A 147 9.08 -10.73 -15.91
CA SER A 147 10.39 -11.31 -15.60
C SER A 147 11.41 -10.27 -15.10
N LEU A 148 11.23 -9.00 -15.46
CA LEU A 148 12.07 -7.88 -15.04
C LEU A 148 11.60 -7.22 -13.73
N LEU A 149 10.43 -7.59 -13.21
CA LEU A 149 9.92 -6.98 -11.98
C LEU A 149 10.90 -7.15 -10.82
N GLY A 150 11.32 -6.04 -10.24
CA GLY A 150 12.18 -6.03 -9.06
C GLY A 150 13.65 -6.31 -9.31
N THR A 151 14.09 -6.53 -10.56
CA THR A 151 15.51 -6.80 -10.83
C THR A 151 16.41 -5.66 -10.36
N SER A 152 15.92 -4.42 -10.38
CA SER A 152 16.67 -3.26 -9.88
C SER A 152 16.91 -3.32 -8.38
N PHE A 153 16.01 -3.90 -7.58
CA PHE A 153 16.27 -4.14 -6.15
C PHE A 153 17.51 -5.02 -5.97
N PHE A 154 17.58 -6.13 -6.68
CA PHE A 154 18.62 -7.15 -6.48
C PHE A 154 19.97 -6.76 -7.09
N ALA A 155 19.95 -5.94 -8.14
CA ALA A 155 21.16 -5.41 -8.76
C ALA A 155 21.74 -4.17 -8.03
N ALA A 156 20.96 -3.54 -7.15
CA ALA A 156 21.37 -2.29 -6.53
C ALA A 156 22.56 -2.45 -5.56
N PRO A 157 23.53 -1.51 -5.54
CA PRO A 157 24.68 -1.58 -4.65
C PRO A 157 24.32 -1.62 -3.16
N TRP A 158 23.18 -1.01 -2.78
CA TRP A 158 22.70 -0.96 -1.40
C TRP A 158 21.95 -2.23 -0.96
N TYR A 159 21.63 -3.15 -1.87
CA TYR A 159 20.86 -4.36 -1.56
C TYR A 159 21.55 -5.24 -0.51
N GLN A 160 22.87 -5.41 -0.63
CA GLN A 160 23.63 -6.29 0.27
C GLN A 160 23.61 -5.81 1.72
N GLY A 161 23.50 -4.50 1.94
CA GLY A 161 23.43 -3.90 3.27
C GLY A 161 22.02 -3.91 3.90
N LEU A 162 20.98 -4.36 3.18
CA LEU A 162 19.64 -4.49 3.78
C LEU A 162 19.63 -5.60 4.82
N GLU A 163 18.70 -5.51 5.77
CA GLU A 163 18.47 -6.60 6.72
C GLU A 163 17.96 -7.86 6.00
N ASP A 164 18.34 -9.04 6.50
CA ASP A 164 17.94 -10.31 5.87
C ASP A 164 16.42 -10.51 5.84
N SER A 165 15.71 -9.96 6.82
CA SER A 165 14.25 -9.92 6.83
C SER A 165 13.69 -9.10 5.66
N MET A 166 14.32 -7.97 5.32
CA MET A 166 13.91 -7.12 4.20
C MET A 166 14.21 -7.80 2.86
N LYS A 167 15.37 -8.43 2.72
CA LYS A 167 15.71 -9.23 1.52
C LYS A 167 14.69 -10.33 1.29
N LYS A 168 14.29 -11.05 2.35
CA LYS A 168 13.22 -12.07 2.27
C LYS A 168 11.89 -11.47 1.84
N LEU A 169 11.50 -10.34 2.42
CA LEU A 169 10.27 -9.64 2.03
C LEU A 169 10.29 -9.23 0.56
N LEU A 170 11.40 -8.68 0.05
CA LEU A 170 11.54 -8.31 -1.37
C LEU A 170 11.35 -9.51 -2.32
N HIS A 171 11.97 -10.65 -2.00
CA HIS A 171 11.78 -11.87 -2.78
C HIS A 171 10.32 -12.37 -2.72
N MET A 172 9.73 -12.45 -1.52
CA MET A 172 8.33 -12.88 -1.38
C MET A 172 7.39 -11.94 -2.14
N PHE A 173 7.65 -10.64 -2.08
CA PHE A 173 6.86 -9.62 -2.76
C PHE A 173 6.95 -9.75 -4.28
N GLN A 174 8.17 -9.85 -4.83
CA GLN A 174 8.39 -10.08 -6.26
C GLN A 174 7.54 -11.24 -6.78
N ARG A 175 7.63 -12.38 -6.07
CA ARG A 175 6.95 -13.61 -6.45
C ARG A 175 5.43 -13.47 -6.35
N SER A 176 4.95 -12.74 -5.35
CA SER A 176 3.53 -12.48 -5.13
C SER A 176 2.93 -11.61 -6.24
N ILE A 177 3.62 -10.53 -6.62
CA ILE A 177 3.17 -9.66 -7.72
C ILE A 177 3.23 -10.41 -9.05
N GLN A 178 4.30 -11.16 -9.33
CA GLN A 178 4.36 -12.00 -10.52
C GLN A 178 3.20 -13.00 -10.58
N TYR A 179 2.89 -13.67 -9.47
CA TYR A 179 1.76 -14.60 -9.39
C TYR A 179 0.43 -13.89 -9.61
N TYR A 180 0.21 -12.75 -8.93
CA TYR A 180 -1.00 -11.93 -9.06
C TYR A 180 -1.25 -11.52 -10.51
N GLU A 181 -0.25 -10.94 -11.17
CA GLU A 181 -0.36 -10.46 -12.55
C GLU A 181 -0.63 -11.61 -13.54
N VAL A 182 0.04 -12.75 -13.37
CA VAL A 182 -0.26 -13.95 -14.17
C VAL A 182 -1.68 -14.44 -13.91
N ALA A 183 -2.14 -14.44 -12.65
CA ALA A 183 -3.50 -14.84 -12.29
C ALA A 183 -4.57 -13.90 -12.86
N CYS A 184 -4.30 -12.60 -12.94
CA CYS A 184 -5.17 -11.63 -13.62
C CYS A 184 -5.33 -11.94 -15.11
N LEU A 185 -4.23 -12.32 -15.78
CA LEU A 185 -4.24 -12.69 -17.20
C LEU A 185 -4.75 -14.12 -17.44
N ARG A 186 -4.57 -15.01 -16.46
CA ARG A 186 -4.93 -16.44 -16.50
C ARG A 186 -5.63 -16.87 -15.22
N PRO A 187 -6.93 -16.53 -15.06
CA PRO A 187 -7.67 -16.86 -13.84
C PRO A 187 -7.77 -18.37 -13.53
N SER A 188 -7.51 -19.24 -14.51
CA SER A 188 -7.51 -20.70 -14.33
C SER A 188 -6.46 -21.22 -13.34
N ILE A 189 -5.43 -20.43 -13.01
CA ILE A 189 -4.42 -20.84 -12.01
C ILE A 189 -4.86 -20.53 -10.58
N ILE A 190 -5.90 -19.72 -10.40
CA ILE A 190 -6.36 -19.24 -9.10
C ILE A 190 -6.95 -20.40 -8.31
N VAL A 191 -6.55 -20.53 -7.04
CA VAL A 191 -7.16 -21.49 -6.11
C VAL A 191 -7.84 -20.79 -4.93
N ARG A 192 -8.66 -21.55 -4.21
CA ARG A 192 -9.60 -21.02 -3.20
C ARG A 192 -8.97 -20.19 -2.07
N THR A 193 -7.69 -20.37 -1.75
CA THR A 193 -6.97 -19.68 -0.67
C THR A 193 -5.97 -18.64 -1.17
N ASP A 194 -6.01 -18.24 -2.44
CA ASP A 194 -5.01 -17.31 -2.99
C ASP A 194 -5.05 -15.90 -2.38
N ASN A 195 -6.24 -15.43 -2.00
CA ASN A 195 -6.36 -14.16 -1.27
C ASN A 195 -5.56 -14.18 0.03
N ASP A 196 -5.42 -15.35 0.66
CA ASP A 196 -4.74 -15.51 1.94
C ASP A 196 -3.21 -15.44 1.80
N LEU A 197 -2.66 -15.64 0.60
CA LEU A 197 -1.25 -15.34 0.31
C LEU A 197 -0.97 -13.86 0.62
N PHE A 198 -1.84 -12.97 0.13
CA PHE A 198 -1.67 -11.54 0.31
C PHE A 198 -1.93 -11.12 1.76
N VAL A 199 -2.91 -11.72 2.44
CA VAL A 199 -3.12 -11.51 3.88
C VAL A 199 -1.88 -11.92 4.69
N LEU A 200 -1.26 -13.06 4.36
CA LEU A 200 -0.03 -13.53 5.02
C LEU A 200 1.16 -12.59 4.76
N LEU A 201 1.34 -12.15 3.51
CA LEU A 201 2.40 -11.21 3.15
C LEU A 201 2.21 -9.84 3.83
N GLU A 202 0.98 -9.32 3.83
CA GLU A 202 0.62 -8.09 4.53
C GLU A 202 0.90 -8.20 6.02
N HIS A 203 0.48 -9.31 6.65
CA HIS A 203 0.74 -9.56 8.06
C HIS A 203 2.24 -9.50 8.35
N GLN A 204 3.09 -10.11 7.52
CA GLN A 204 4.54 -10.05 7.69
C GLN A 204 5.08 -8.62 7.50
N LEU A 205 4.65 -7.91 6.45
CA LEU A 205 5.05 -6.53 6.17
C LEU A 205 4.69 -5.60 7.33
N ILE A 206 3.52 -5.75 7.95
CA ILE A 206 3.08 -4.89 9.05
C ILE A 206 3.63 -5.31 10.42
N SER A 207 3.93 -6.59 10.62
CA SER A 207 4.49 -7.09 11.87
C SER A 207 5.97 -6.72 12.03
N ILE A 208 6.73 -6.80 10.94
CA ILE A 208 8.12 -6.37 10.91
C ILE A 208 8.16 -4.85 11.04
N ARG A 209 9.14 -4.35 11.80
CA ARG A 209 9.42 -2.92 11.98
C ARG A 209 10.93 -2.75 12.08
N TYR A 210 11.47 -1.79 11.35
CA TYR A 210 12.88 -1.43 11.41
C TYR A 210 13.01 -0.13 12.20
N ALA A 211 13.60 -0.25 13.39
CA ALA A 211 13.85 0.92 14.21
C ALA A 211 15.06 1.69 13.66
N PRO A 212 15.06 3.04 13.69
CA PRO A 212 16.27 3.80 13.44
C PRO A 212 17.31 3.37 14.48
N ASN A 213 18.40 2.75 14.03
CA ASN A 213 19.50 2.42 14.91
C ASN A 213 20.43 3.63 15.00
N PRO A 214 20.59 4.28 16.17
CA PRO A 214 21.43 5.46 16.33
C PRO A 214 22.92 5.17 16.09
N SER A 215 23.34 3.91 16.24
CA SER A 215 24.70 3.45 15.96
C SER A 215 24.83 2.83 14.57
N ALA A 216 23.75 2.80 13.77
CA ALA A 216 23.87 2.37 12.38
C ALA A 216 24.84 3.30 11.67
N SER A 217 25.81 2.67 11.00
CA SER A 217 26.60 3.31 9.95
C SER A 217 25.68 4.15 9.06
N SER A 218 26.19 5.27 8.56
CA SER A 218 25.56 6.15 7.56
C SER A 218 25.33 5.47 6.19
N MET A 219 25.17 4.15 6.17
CA MET A 219 24.82 3.36 5.00
C MET A 219 23.36 3.61 4.64
N VAL A 220 23.14 3.94 3.37
CA VAL A 220 21.81 4.12 2.79
C VAL A 220 20.92 2.89 3.00
N SER A 221 21.48 1.67 3.00
CA SER A 221 20.73 0.43 3.20
C SER A 221 19.96 0.40 4.54
N SER A 222 20.56 0.91 5.62
CA SER A 222 19.90 0.98 6.92
C SER A 222 18.70 1.93 6.91
N LEU A 223 18.84 3.06 6.19
CA LEU A 223 17.76 4.04 6.01
C LEU A 223 16.64 3.53 5.12
N LEU A 224 16.92 2.57 4.24
CA LEU A 224 15.96 2.04 3.27
C LEU A 224 15.00 1.01 3.86
N ASN A 225 15.37 0.25 4.90
CA ASN A 225 14.54 -0.86 5.38
C ASN A 225 13.10 -0.44 5.73
N GLU A 226 12.91 0.56 6.58
CA GLU A 226 11.57 0.98 6.99
C GLU A 226 10.73 1.65 5.88
N PRO A 227 11.24 2.64 5.11
CA PRO A 227 10.44 3.24 4.05
C PRO A 227 10.15 2.26 2.91
N LEU A 228 11.06 1.31 2.60
CA LEU A 228 10.75 0.22 1.68
C LEU A 228 9.64 -0.67 2.20
N ARG A 229 9.72 -1.11 3.46
CA ARG A 229 8.68 -1.94 4.09
C ARG A 229 7.29 -1.28 3.97
N ILE A 230 7.20 0.00 4.30
CA ILE A 230 5.94 0.76 4.24
C ILE A 230 5.48 0.90 2.79
N THR A 231 6.38 1.20 1.86
CA THR A 231 6.03 1.36 0.44
C THR A 231 5.53 0.05 -0.17
N LEU A 232 6.15 -1.09 0.15
CA LEU A 232 5.67 -2.42 -0.27
C LEU A 232 4.24 -2.67 0.25
N PHE A 233 3.97 -2.35 1.52
CA PHE A 233 2.65 -2.50 2.12
C PHE A 233 1.59 -1.61 1.45
N ILE A 234 1.92 -0.33 1.20
CA ILE A 234 1.06 0.60 0.45
C ILE A 234 0.80 0.05 -0.94
N TYR A 235 1.84 -0.35 -1.67
CA TYR A 235 1.73 -0.81 -3.04
C TYR A 235 0.83 -2.04 -3.14
N LEU A 236 0.98 -3.00 -2.22
CA LEU A 236 0.13 -4.20 -2.16
C LEU A 236 -1.35 -3.86 -1.98
N ASN A 237 -1.65 -2.90 -1.09
CA ASN A 237 -3.02 -2.41 -0.85
C ASN A 237 -3.61 -1.66 -2.04
N MET A 238 -2.76 -1.05 -2.88
CA MET A 238 -3.19 -0.43 -4.12
C MET A 238 -3.42 -1.45 -5.24
N CYS A 239 -2.46 -2.35 -5.48
CA CYS A 239 -2.49 -3.22 -6.66
C CYS A 239 -3.40 -4.43 -6.51
N VAL A 240 -3.45 -5.05 -5.32
CA VAL A 240 -4.25 -6.24 -5.06
C VAL A 240 -5.64 -5.88 -4.52
N TRP A 241 -5.70 -4.99 -3.53
CA TRP A 241 -6.96 -4.65 -2.87
C TRP A 241 -7.69 -3.44 -3.46
N THR A 242 -7.02 -2.67 -4.32
CA THR A 242 -7.58 -1.47 -4.97
C THR A 242 -8.05 -0.39 -3.98
N PHE A 243 -7.38 -0.27 -2.83
CA PHE A 243 -7.84 0.59 -1.74
C PHE A 243 -7.58 2.09 -1.90
N GLN A 244 -7.02 2.50 -3.04
CA GLN A 244 -6.63 3.89 -3.35
C GLN A 244 -7.67 4.98 -3.11
N VAL A 245 -8.97 4.65 -3.04
CA VAL A 245 -10.06 5.61 -2.78
C VAL A 245 -10.51 5.66 -1.32
N PHE A 246 -10.02 4.75 -0.47
CA PHE A 246 -10.49 4.62 0.91
C PHE A 246 -9.61 5.40 1.90
N PRO A 247 -10.22 5.96 2.97
CA PRO A 247 -9.51 6.74 3.98
C PRO A 247 -8.30 6.07 4.62
N VAL A 248 -8.29 4.73 4.76
CA VAL A 248 -7.16 3.99 5.35
C VAL A 248 -5.83 4.27 4.65
N MET A 249 -5.83 4.59 3.35
CA MET A 249 -4.61 4.89 2.60
C MET A 249 -3.87 6.10 3.17
N GLN A 250 -4.58 7.12 3.66
CA GLN A 250 -3.97 8.27 4.33
C GLN A 250 -3.14 7.84 5.55
N TYR A 251 -3.65 6.89 6.34
CA TYR A 251 -2.98 6.35 7.52
C TYR A 251 -1.79 5.46 7.17
N MET A 252 -1.79 4.81 6.00
CA MET A 252 -0.65 4.04 5.50
C MET A 252 0.47 4.94 4.94
N VAL A 253 0.11 6.02 4.26
CA VAL A 253 1.06 6.93 3.59
C VAL A 253 1.71 7.93 4.56
N ASN A 254 1.00 8.35 5.61
CA ASN A 254 1.54 9.27 6.61
C ASN A 254 2.85 8.75 7.29
N PRO A 255 2.92 7.49 7.74
CA PRO A 255 4.16 6.88 8.23
C PRO A 255 5.31 6.90 7.21
N LEU A 256 5.02 6.66 5.92
CA LEU A 256 6.05 6.75 4.87
C LEU A 256 6.62 8.17 4.80
N ARG A 257 5.75 9.18 4.75
CA ARG A 257 6.15 10.59 4.73
C ARG A 257 6.96 10.96 5.98
N GLN A 258 6.52 10.55 7.17
CA GLN A 258 7.23 10.80 8.42
C GLN A 258 8.62 10.15 8.42
N ASN A 259 8.72 8.92 7.93
CA ASN A 259 10.00 8.20 7.86
C ASN A 259 10.98 8.86 6.89
N LEU A 260 10.53 9.26 5.70
CA LEU A 260 11.35 9.98 4.73
C LEU A 260 11.80 11.36 5.26
N LEU A 261 10.93 12.06 5.99
CA LEU A 261 11.25 13.34 6.63
C LEU A 261 12.13 13.22 7.89
N SER A 262 12.44 12.00 8.36
CA SER A 262 13.26 11.82 9.54
C SER A 262 14.66 12.41 9.35
N ALA A 263 15.04 13.29 10.28
CA ALA A 263 16.38 13.88 10.36
C ALA A 263 17.35 13.05 11.21
N VAL A 264 16.87 11.98 11.85
CA VAL A 264 17.64 11.16 12.81
C VAL A 264 17.84 9.75 12.26
N PRO A 265 19.09 9.20 12.28
CA PRO A 265 20.32 9.86 12.73
C PRO A 265 20.88 10.89 11.73
N ILE A 266 20.46 10.80 10.46
CA ILE A 266 20.80 11.72 9.38
C ILE A 266 19.56 12.02 8.54
N PRO A 267 19.52 13.12 7.76
CA PRO A 267 18.40 13.45 6.87
C PRO A 267 18.12 12.35 5.84
N THR A 268 17.09 11.55 6.11
CA THR A 268 16.77 10.31 5.38
C THR A 268 16.53 10.57 3.91
N LEU A 269 15.59 11.48 3.59
CA LEU A 269 15.26 11.85 2.22
C LEU A 269 16.48 12.32 1.41
N THR A 270 17.27 13.24 1.96
CA THR A 270 18.46 13.78 1.28
C THR A 270 19.49 12.68 1.04
N HIS A 271 19.76 11.84 2.04
CA HIS A 271 20.77 10.81 1.93
C HIS A 271 20.37 9.74 0.90
N ILE A 272 19.11 9.28 0.92
CA ILE A 272 18.60 8.35 -0.09
C ILE A 272 18.62 9.00 -1.47
N LYS A 273 18.22 10.27 -1.61
CA LYS A 273 18.28 10.99 -2.89
C LYS A 273 19.67 10.97 -3.51
N HIS A 274 20.74 11.07 -2.72
CA HIS A 274 22.10 11.02 -3.24
C HIS A 274 22.65 9.62 -3.51
N LYS A 275 22.17 8.59 -2.80
CA LYS A 275 22.78 7.25 -2.81
C LYS A 275 21.94 6.17 -3.50
N ALA A 276 20.64 6.38 -3.60
CA ALA A 276 19.66 5.47 -4.17
C ALA A 276 18.45 6.25 -4.74
N PRO A 277 18.67 7.17 -5.71
CA PRO A 277 17.62 8.05 -6.21
C PRO A 277 16.51 7.31 -6.99
N ASP A 278 16.86 6.19 -7.62
CA ASP A 278 15.97 5.35 -8.42
C ASP A 278 14.90 4.65 -7.57
N VAL A 279 15.28 4.06 -6.44
CA VAL A 279 14.32 3.48 -5.50
C VAL A 279 13.55 4.56 -4.74
N LEU A 280 14.16 5.72 -4.48
CA LEU A 280 13.44 6.87 -3.93
C LEU A 280 12.35 7.35 -4.89
N PHE A 281 12.63 7.37 -6.19
CA PHE A 281 11.67 7.71 -7.22
C PHE A 281 10.47 6.75 -7.16
N TRP A 282 10.72 5.45 -7.07
CA TRP A 282 9.66 4.47 -6.87
C TRP A 282 8.84 4.72 -5.60
N MET A 283 9.50 4.93 -4.44
CA MET A 283 8.80 5.19 -3.17
C MET A 283 7.92 6.43 -3.21
N LEU A 284 8.43 7.53 -3.77
CA LEU A 284 7.67 8.78 -3.91
C LEU A 284 6.53 8.65 -4.93
N PHE A 285 6.70 7.83 -5.97
CA PHE A 285 5.68 7.58 -6.98
C PHE A 285 4.50 6.81 -6.38
N ILE A 286 4.78 5.69 -5.70
CA ILE A 286 3.76 4.93 -4.97
C ILE A 286 3.09 5.80 -3.90
N GLY A 287 3.88 6.56 -3.12
CA GLY A 287 3.34 7.48 -2.11
C GLY A 287 2.43 8.56 -2.71
N SER A 288 2.75 9.09 -3.89
CA SER A 288 1.92 10.07 -4.61
C SER A 288 0.61 9.47 -5.09
N MET A 289 0.65 8.27 -5.68
CA MET A 289 -0.55 7.57 -6.13
C MET A 289 -1.47 7.26 -4.95
N ALA A 290 -0.90 6.74 -3.85
CA ALA A 290 -1.64 6.35 -2.65
C ALA A 290 -2.23 7.53 -1.86
N SER A 291 -1.64 8.71 -1.96
CA SER A 291 -2.11 9.92 -1.25
C SER A 291 -3.12 10.74 -2.06
N ARG A 292 -3.46 10.34 -3.30
CA ARG A 292 -4.40 11.10 -4.13
C ARG A 292 -5.74 11.28 -3.41
N GLY A 293 -6.18 12.54 -3.28
CA GLY A 293 -7.40 12.88 -2.53
C GLY A 293 -7.23 12.98 -1.01
N HIS A 294 -6.01 12.79 -0.49
CA HIS A 294 -5.69 12.87 0.94
C HIS A 294 -4.67 13.97 1.23
N ASP A 295 -4.57 14.35 2.50
CA ASP A 295 -3.56 15.31 2.94
C ASP A 295 -2.14 14.80 2.69
N GLY A 296 -1.25 15.70 2.30
CA GLY A 296 0.15 15.38 2.02
C GLY A 296 0.44 14.92 0.59
N HIS A 297 -0.56 14.73 -0.27
CA HIS A 297 -0.36 14.40 -1.69
C HIS A 297 0.65 15.31 -2.40
N TRP A 298 0.45 16.63 -2.26
CA TRP A 298 1.31 17.63 -2.89
C TRP A 298 2.74 17.61 -2.38
N TRP A 299 2.99 17.10 -1.17
CA TRP A 299 4.35 16.93 -0.67
C TRP A 299 5.09 15.85 -1.49
N PHE A 300 4.47 14.69 -1.71
CA PHE A 300 5.08 13.64 -2.53
C PHE A 300 5.29 14.08 -3.98
N VAL A 301 4.28 14.73 -4.58
CA VAL A 301 4.37 15.25 -5.96
C VAL A 301 5.49 16.29 -6.09
N ALA A 302 5.64 17.21 -5.13
CA ALA A 302 6.72 18.19 -5.15
C ALA A 302 8.11 17.53 -5.06
N GLN A 303 8.26 16.48 -4.25
CA GLN A 303 9.51 15.71 -4.18
C GLN A 303 9.79 14.94 -5.48
N LEU A 304 8.75 14.41 -6.14
CA LEU A 304 8.88 13.77 -7.45
C LEU A 304 9.40 14.72 -8.51
N VAL A 305 8.83 15.93 -8.62
CA VAL A 305 9.27 16.95 -9.60
C VAL A 305 10.76 17.28 -9.43
N GLU A 306 11.25 17.35 -8.18
CA GLU A 306 12.67 17.59 -7.95
C GLU A 306 13.56 16.39 -8.30
N LEU A 307 13.01 15.19 -8.16
CA LEU A 307 13.75 13.96 -8.40
C LEU A 307 13.76 13.57 -9.88
N THR A 308 12.70 13.87 -10.64
CA THR A 308 12.66 13.69 -12.11
C THR A 308 13.73 14.54 -12.78
N LEU A 309 13.85 15.80 -12.38
CA LEU A 309 14.91 16.70 -12.83
C LEU A 309 16.30 16.17 -12.46
N HIS A 310 16.47 15.63 -11.26
CA HIS A 310 17.74 15.07 -10.80
C HIS A 310 18.15 13.80 -11.57
N LEU A 311 17.18 12.95 -11.92
CA LEU A 311 17.40 11.71 -12.66
C LEU A 311 17.42 11.91 -14.19
N GLY A 312 17.04 13.08 -14.69
CA GLY A 312 16.96 13.35 -16.13
C GLY A 312 15.84 12.56 -16.82
N ILE A 313 14.72 12.32 -16.13
CA ILE A 313 13.57 11.58 -16.69
C ILE A 313 12.66 12.58 -17.38
N HIS A 314 12.47 12.43 -18.70
CA HIS A 314 11.75 13.41 -19.51
C HIS A 314 10.40 12.91 -20.04
N ASP A 315 10.16 11.61 -20.02
CA ASP A 315 8.95 11.00 -20.56
C ASP A 315 8.45 9.81 -19.70
N TRP A 316 7.20 9.43 -19.94
CA TRP A 316 6.54 8.36 -19.19
C TRP A 316 7.18 6.99 -19.43
N GLY A 317 7.71 6.73 -20.63
CA GLY A 317 8.37 5.48 -20.95
C GLY A 317 9.60 5.26 -20.07
N ALA A 318 10.48 6.26 -19.99
CA ALA A 318 11.66 6.24 -19.13
C ALA A 318 11.30 6.12 -17.63
N ALA A 319 10.28 6.87 -17.18
CA ALA A 319 9.78 6.76 -15.81
C ALA A 319 9.29 5.33 -15.50
N ARG A 320 8.49 4.77 -16.40
CA ARG A 320 7.88 3.46 -16.26
C ARG A 320 8.90 2.33 -16.29
N GLU A 321 9.97 2.44 -17.07
CA GLU A 321 11.07 1.48 -17.05
C GLU A 321 11.74 1.42 -15.67
N ILE A 322 12.05 2.57 -15.06
CA ILE A 322 12.61 2.63 -13.70
C ILE A 322 11.62 2.02 -12.70
N LEU A 323 10.36 2.43 -12.74
CA LEU A 323 9.32 1.94 -11.84
C LEU A 323 9.14 0.40 -11.95
N GLY A 324 9.13 -0.14 -13.17
CA GLY A 324 9.02 -1.58 -13.42
C GLY A 324 10.18 -2.37 -12.81
N GLY A 325 11.38 -1.80 -12.83
CA GLY A 325 12.55 -2.32 -12.11
C GLY A 325 12.34 -2.48 -10.60
N PHE A 326 11.37 -1.77 -10.01
CA PHE A 326 11.00 -1.79 -8.59
C PHE A 326 9.56 -2.27 -8.34
N PHE A 327 9.09 -3.30 -9.05
CA PHE A 327 7.78 -3.96 -8.87
C PHE A 327 6.54 -3.23 -9.41
N TYR A 328 6.66 -2.01 -9.94
CA TYR A 328 5.49 -1.33 -10.51
C TYR A 328 4.96 -2.07 -11.75
N THR A 329 3.63 -2.24 -11.79
CA THR A 329 2.88 -2.81 -12.91
C THR A 329 1.74 -1.88 -13.27
N ASP A 330 1.41 -1.81 -14.56
CA ASP A 330 0.22 -1.07 -14.99
C ASP A 330 -1.01 -1.87 -14.59
N GLN A 331 -1.92 -1.25 -13.85
CA GLN A 331 -3.17 -1.88 -13.46
C GLN A 331 -4.17 -1.78 -14.62
N SER A 332 -4.74 -2.91 -15.05
CA SER A 332 -5.66 -2.95 -16.19
C SER A 332 -6.86 -2.03 -15.96
N GLY A 333 -7.07 -1.07 -16.85
CA GLY A 333 -8.19 -0.12 -16.77
C GLY A 333 -7.99 1.06 -15.81
N GLN A 334 -6.79 1.25 -15.26
CA GLN A 334 -6.45 2.40 -14.42
C GLN A 334 -5.27 3.17 -15.02
N LEU A 335 -5.50 4.41 -15.46
CA LEU A 335 -4.45 5.32 -15.95
C LEU A 335 -3.71 6.05 -14.81
N GLY A 336 -3.79 5.53 -13.58
CA GLY A 336 -3.35 6.27 -12.39
C GLY A 336 -1.88 6.70 -12.41
N GLY A 337 -0.99 5.89 -12.97
CA GLY A 337 0.43 6.22 -13.10
C GLY A 337 0.71 7.29 -14.17
N GLU A 338 0.11 7.15 -15.35
CA GLU A 338 0.27 8.10 -16.44
C GLU A 338 -0.37 9.46 -16.11
N GLU A 339 -1.55 9.46 -15.48
CA GLU A 339 -2.20 10.68 -14.97
C GLU A 339 -1.33 11.40 -13.93
N LEU A 340 -0.71 10.66 -13.00
CA LEU A 340 0.23 11.22 -12.04
C LEU A 340 1.46 11.78 -12.75
N TRP A 341 1.98 11.08 -13.76
CA TRP A 341 3.12 11.56 -14.55
C TRP A 341 2.80 12.88 -15.26
N GLU A 342 1.64 12.99 -15.89
CA GLU A 342 1.18 14.26 -16.48
C GLU A 342 1.14 15.39 -15.45
N GLN A 343 0.66 15.12 -14.23
CA GLN A 343 0.63 16.09 -13.15
C GLN A 343 2.04 16.57 -12.78
N VAL A 344 3.01 15.65 -12.66
CA VAL A 344 4.42 15.96 -12.37
C VAL A 344 5.00 16.87 -13.45
N ILE A 345 4.85 16.52 -14.73
CA ILE A 345 5.38 17.30 -15.85
C ILE A 345 4.76 18.71 -15.91
N ARG A 346 3.44 18.83 -15.70
CA ARG A 346 2.77 20.14 -15.68
C ARG A 346 3.34 21.06 -14.59
N LEU A 347 3.62 20.52 -13.40
CA LEU A 347 4.19 21.30 -12.29
C LEU A 347 5.66 21.66 -12.53
N GLU A 348 6.43 20.76 -13.11
CA GLU A 348 7.81 21.01 -13.52
C GLU A 348 7.88 22.21 -14.48
N GLN A 349 7.04 22.22 -15.51
CA GLN A 349 6.95 23.32 -16.47
C GLN A 349 6.55 24.65 -15.81
N LEU A 350 5.60 24.62 -14.86
CA LEU A 350 5.20 25.81 -14.11
C LEU A 350 6.35 26.35 -13.25
N ARG A 351 7.15 25.48 -12.62
CA ARG A 351 8.32 25.86 -11.81
C ARG A 351 9.42 26.48 -12.67
N LEU A 352 9.69 25.93 -13.85
CA LEU A 352 10.67 26.50 -14.78
C LEU A 352 10.25 27.87 -15.33
N ARG A 353 8.95 28.08 -15.57
CA ARG A 353 8.41 29.38 -15.98
C ARG A 353 8.51 30.43 -14.87
N SER A 354 8.24 30.05 -13.61
CA SER A 354 8.32 30.97 -12.49
C SER A 354 9.76 31.40 -12.18
N THR A 355 10.74 30.50 -12.30
CA THR A 355 12.17 30.85 -12.16
C THR A 355 12.64 31.76 -13.29
N SER A 356 12.24 31.48 -14.54
CA SER A 356 12.59 32.34 -15.68
C SER A 356 12.01 33.75 -15.53
N ASN A 357 10.73 33.88 -15.14
CA ASN A 357 10.11 35.19 -14.91
C ASN A 357 10.75 35.97 -13.75
N ALA A 358 11.19 35.29 -12.68
CA ALA A 358 11.91 35.93 -11.58
C ALA A 358 13.29 36.43 -12.03
N GLU A 359 14.01 35.67 -12.86
CA GLU A 359 15.30 36.09 -13.44
C GLU A 359 15.15 37.25 -14.43
N TYR A 360 14.09 37.26 -15.24
CA TYR A 360 13.77 38.40 -16.12
C TYR A 360 13.38 39.66 -15.33
N GLY A 361 12.60 39.52 -14.25
CA GLY A 361 12.21 40.63 -13.38
C GLY A 361 13.40 41.28 -12.65
N LEU A 362 14.37 40.47 -12.21
CA LEU A 362 15.61 40.95 -11.60
C LEU A 362 16.50 41.68 -12.62
N ARG A 363 16.58 41.19 -13.87
CA ARG A 363 17.32 41.86 -14.95
C ARG A 363 16.66 43.16 -15.41
N SER A 364 15.32 43.26 -15.43
CA SER A 364 14.64 44.53 -15.73
C SER A 364 14.86 45.58 -14.64
N SER A 365 14.87 45.18 -13.35
CA SER A 365 15.12 46.11 -12.25
C SER A 365 16.55 46.64 -12.14
N GLN A 366 17.52 45.98 -12.80
CA GLN A 366 18.91 46.47 -12.88
C GLN A 366 19.15 47.43 -14.05
N ASN A 367 18.25 47.50 -15.03
CA ASN A 367 18.38 48.40 -16.18
C ASN A 367 17.63 49.74 -16.02
N ASP A 368 16.81 49.90 -14.97
CA ASP A 368 16.09 51.15 -14.65
C ASP A 368 16.85 52.06 -13.67
N VAL A 369 18.13 51.79 -13.41
CA VAL A 369 19.02 52.68 -12.64
C VAL A 369 20.17 53.13 -13.54
N HIS A 370 19.85 53.99 -14.51
CA HIS A 370 20.84 54.86 -15.16
C HIS A 370 20.23 56.18 -15.58
#